data_AF-A0A367R1U0-F1
#
_entry.id   AF-A0A367R1U0-F1
#
_cell.length_a   1.000
_cell.length_b   1.000
_cell.length_c   1.000
_cell.angle_alpha   90.00
_cell.angle_beta   90.00
_cell.angle_gamma   90.00
#
_symmetry.space_group_name_H-M   'P 1'
#
loop_
_entity.id
_entity.type
_entity.pdbx_description
1 polymer ?
#
loop_
_entity_poly.entity_id
_entity_poly.type
_entity_poly.pdbx_seq_one_letter_code
_entity_poly.pdbx_strand_id
1 'polypeptide(L)' 'MGYLDDTKLWDKIEYVVGCLIFGGLFIAAVITFSTDIFEATFYIFLATIIAPFVKINPILRRYLLISGFIFGLLMGYFK' A
#
# COMPACT_ATOMS: atom_id res chain seq x y z
N MET A 1 -15.63 -26.50 -16.01
CA MET A 1 -15.76 -25.95 -14.64
C MET A 1 -14.35 -25.62 -14.11
N GLY A 2 -13.67 -24.63 -14.71
CA GLY A 2 -12.27 -24.29 -14.41
C GLY A 2 -12.03 -22.81 -14.10
N TYR A 3 -13.00 -21.94 -14.41
CA TYR A 3 -12.91 -20.48 -14.22
C TYR A 3 -12.99 -20.01 -12.76
N LEU A 4 -13.33 -20.89 -11.82
CA LEU A 4 -13.51 -20.55 -10.39
C LEU A 4 -12.24 -20.79 -9.55
N ASP A 5 -11.26 -21.50 -10.10
CA ASP A 5 -10.03 -21.82 -9.37
C ASP A 5 -8.96 -20.75 -9.57
N ASP A 6 -8.86 -20.22 -10.80
CA ASP A 6 -7.96 -19.11 -11.11
C ASP A 6 -8.32 -17.85 -10.31
N THR A 7 -9.61 -17.51 -10.18
CA THR A 7 -10.05 -16.31 -9.44
C THR A 7 -9.69 -16.37 -7.95
N LYS A 8 -9.77 -17.54 -7.32
CA LYS A 8 -9.32 -17.74 -5.94
C LYS A 8 -7.81 -17.62 -5.77
N LEU A 9 -7.04 -18.09 -6.75
CA LEU A 9 -5.59 -17.92 -6.74
C LEU A 9 -5.19 -16.45 -6.91
N TRP A 10 -5.86 -15.73 -7.81
CA TRP A 10 -5.65 -14.29 -8.00
C TRP A 10 -5.99 -13.47 -6.75
N ASP A 11 -7.12 -13.74 -6.10
CA ASP A 11 -7.48 -13.08 -4.82
C ASP A 11 -6.45 -13.35 -3.73
N LYS A 12 -5.93 -14.59 -3.67
CA LYS A 12 -4.90 -14.97 -2.69
C LYS A 12 -3.56 -14.28 -2.96
N ILE A 13 -3.18 -14.14 -4.23
CA ILE A 13 -1.97 -13.41 -4.64
C ILE A 13 -2.12 -11.93 -4.32
N GLU A 14 -3.28 -11.32 -4.61
CA GLU A 14 -3.54 -9.92 -4.28
C GLU A 14 -3.45 -9.66 -2.77
N TYR A 15 -3.96 -10.60 -1.96
CA TYR A 15 -3.84 -10.55 -0.50
C TYR A 15 -2.38 -10.66 -0.03
N VAL A 16 -1.63 -11.64 -0.53
CA VAL A 16 -0.22 -11.87 -0.16
C VAL A 16 0.65 -10.69 -0.58
N VAL A 17 0.49 -10.18 -1.81
CA VAL A 17 1.21 -9.01 -2.32
C VAL A 17 0.83 -7.77 -1.50
N GLY A 18 -0.45 -7.57 -1.18
CA GLY A 18 -0.89 -6.50 -0.29
C GLY A 18 -0.24 -6.56 1.09
N CYS A 19 -0.13 -7.75 1.69
CA CYS A 19 0.59 -7.95 2.95
C CYS A 19 2.08 -7.63 2.84
N LEU A 20 2.75 -8.03 1.76
CA LEU A 20 4.18 -7.74 1.55
C LEU A 20 4.44 -6.24 1.41
N ILE A 21 3.60 -5.54 0.63
CA ILE A 21 3.72 -4.09 0.45
C ILE A 21 3.41 -3.36 1.78
N PHE A 22 2.39 -3.80 2.51
CA PHE A 22 2.08 -3.28 3.84
C PHE A 22 3.26 -3.42 4.80
N GLY A 23 3.88 -4.61 4.86
CA GLY A 23 5.06 -4.85 5.68
C GLY A 23 6.25 -3.97 5.30
N GLY A 24 6.50 -3.80 3.99
CA GLY A 24 7.57 -2.91 3.49
C GLY A 24 7.35 -1.45 3.88
N LEU A 25 6.12 -0.94 3.73
CA LEU A 25 5.77 0.43 4.12
C LEU A 25 5.82 0.64 5.63
N PHE A 26 5.45 -0.38 6.41
CA PHE A 26 5.55 -0.32 7.87
C PHE A 26 7.01 -0.24 8.32
N ILE A 27 7.90 -1.03 7.72
CA ILE A 27 9.34 -0.97 8.01
C ILE A 27 9.92 0.39 7.59
N ALA A 28 9.56 0.88 6.40
CA ALA A 28 9.97 2.21 5.94
C ALA A 28 9.51 3.30 6.93
N ALA A 29 8.26 3.26 7.37
CA ALA A 29 7.76 4.19 8.38
C ALA A 29 8.55 4.14 9.69
N VAL A 30 8.90 2.95 10.19
CA VAL A 30 9.67 2.77 11.43
C VAL A 30 11.09 3.31 11.28
N ILE A 31 11.74 3.08 10.14
CA ILE A 31 13.09 3.59 9.87
C ILE A 31 13.07 5.12 9.78
N THR A 32 12.10 5.67 9.07
CA THR A 32 12.01 7.11 8.83
C THR A 32 11.40 7.87 10.02
N PHE A 33 10.81 7.18 11.00
CA PHE A 33 10.19 7.77 12.18
C PHE A 33 11.15 8.66 12.99
N SER A 34 12.43 8.31 13.02
CA SER A 34 13.45 9.08 13.76
C SER A 34 14.03 10.25 12.98
N THR A 35 13.87 10.28 11.65
CA THR A 35 14.42 11.32 10.77
C THR A 35 13.38 12.37 10.40
N ASP A 36 12.20 11.94 9.97
CA ASP A 36 11.15 12.83 9.50
C ASP A 36 9.76 12.27 9.81
N ILE A 37 9.11 12.89 10.81
CA ILE A 37 7.78 12.48 11.28
C ILE A 37 6.73 12.58 10.16
N PHE A 38 6.86 13.58 9.27
CA PHE A 38 5.95 13.76 8.14
C PHE A 38 6.08 12.63 7.11
N GLU A 39 7.31 12.21 6.81
CA GLU A 39 7.58 11.13 5.88
C GLU A 39 7.14 9.76 6.46
N ALA A 40 7.39 9.53 7.74
CA ALA A 40 6.89 8.35 8.44
C ALA A 40 5.36 8.29 8.46
N THR A 41 4.70 9.42 8.72
CA THR A 41 3.23 9.52 8.68
C THR A 41 2.68 9.22 7.28
N PHE A 42 3.37 9.70 6.24
CA PHE A 42 3.02 9.42 4.85
C PHE A 42 3.13 7.91 4.53
N TYR A 43 4.19 7.23 4.95
CA TYR A 43 4.33 5.78 4.77
C TYR A 43 3.26 4.98 5.52
N ILE A 44 2.89 5.39 6.74
CA ILE A 44 1.79 4.78 7.51
C ILE A 44 0.44 4.99 6.80
N PHE A 45 0.21 6.18 6.24
CA PHE A 45 -1.01 6.48 5.49
C PHE A 45 -1.10 5.61 4.23
N LEU A 46 -0.01 5.48 3.49
CA LEU A 46 0.07 4.61 2.31
C LEU A 46 -0.13 3.14 2.68
N ALA A 47 0.49 2.69 3.79
CA ALA A 47 0.30 1.33 4.31
C ALA A 47 -1.18 1.07 4.62
N THR A 48 -1.87 2.03 5.23
CA THR A 48 -3.29 1.90 5.57
C THR A 48 -4.18 1.76 4.33
N ILE A 49 -3.87 2.45 3.23
CA ILE A 49 -4.60 2.33 1.95
C ILE A 49 -4.37 0.95 1.29
N ILE A 50 -3.17 0.39 1.46
CA ILE A 50 -2.80 -0.90 0.86
C ILE A 50 -3.20 -2.06 1.77
N ALA A 51 -3.45 -1.82 3.05
CA ALA A 51 -3.77 -2.84 4.02
C ALA A 51 -4.90 -3.76 3.51
N PRO A 52 -4.64 -5.07 3.40
CA PRO A 52 -5.58 -6.01 2.78
C PRO A 52 -6.85 -6.25 3.62
N PHE A 53 -6.89 -5.70 4.83
CA PHE A 53 -8.03 -5.76 5.75
C PHE A 53 -9.07 -4.66 5.47
N VAL A 54 -8.71 -3.61 4.71
CA VAL A 54 -9.63 -2.52 4.40
C VAL A 54 -10.33 -2.84 3.08
N LYS A 55 -11.64 -3.08 3.14
CA LYS A 55 -12.49 -3.24 1.95
C LYS A 55 -12.71 -1.88 1.28
N ILE A 56 -11.68 -1.38 0.61
CA ILE A 56 -11.76 -0.19 -0.24
C ILE A 56 -12.17 -0.63 -1.65
N ASN A 57 -13.06 0.15 -2.27
CA ASN A 57 -13.45 -0.07 -3.66
C ASN A 57 -12.19 -0.04 -4.57
N PRO A 58 -11.93 -1.07 -5.41
CA PRO A 58 -10.66 -1.21 -6.15
C PRO A 58 -10.27 0.01 -6.99
N ILE A 59 -11.27 0.70 -7.55
CA ILE A 59 -11.07 1.94 -8.32
C ILE A 59 -10.58 3.07 -7.40
N LEU A 60 -11.22 3.25 -6.24
CA LEU A 60 -10.87 4.28 -5.28
C LEU A 60 -9.46 4.04 -4.71
N ARG A 61 -9.12 2.77 -4.43
CA ARG A 61 -7.79 2.35 -3.97
C ARG A 61 -6.70 2.71 -4.98
N ARG A 62 -6.95 2.48 -6.28
CA ARG A 62 -6.03 2.91 -7.35
C ARG A 62 -5.83 4.42 -7.37
N TYR A 63 -6.90 5.21 -7.29
CA TYR A 63 -6.77 6.67 -7.27
C TYR A 63 -6.01 7.17 -6.04
N LEU A 64 -6.28 6.62 -4.86
CA LEU A 64 -5.56 6.95 -3.62
C LEU A 64 -4.08 6.57 -3.69
N LEU A 65 -3.74 5.45 -4.32
CA LEU A 65 -2.36 5.02 -4.51
C LEU A 65 -1.63 5.91 -5.51
N ILE A 66 -2.27 6.25 -6.63
CA ILE A 66 -1.70 7.15 -7.64
C ILE A 66 -1.52 8.55 -7.04
N SER A 67 -2.53 9.08 -6.35
CA SER A 67 -2.42 10.38 -5.71
C SER A 67 -1.37 10.38 -4.61
N GLY A 68 -1.32 9.32 -3.79
CA GLY A 68 -0.30 9.14 -2.76
C GLY A 68 1.10 9.10 -3.37
N PHE A 69 1.30 8.32 -4.42
CA PHE A 69 2.58 8.22 -5.13
C PHE A 69 3.03 9.57 -5.70
N ILE A 70 2.14 10.28 -6.42
CA ILE A 70 2.43 11.63 -6.95
C ILE A 70 2.80 12.59 -5.82
N PHE A 71 2.06 12.54 -4.70
CA PHE A 71 2.30 13.39 -3.54
C PHE A 71 3.64 13.10 -2.87
N GLY A 72 4.00 11.82 -2.72
CA GLY A 72 5.30 11.41 -2.18
C GLY A 72 6.47 11.80 -3.10
N LEU A 73 6.25 11.80 -4.42
CA LEU A 73 7.24 12.24 -5.41
C LEU A 73 7.44 13.77 -5.35
N LEU A 74 6.35 14.55 -5.20
CA LEU A 74 6.41 16.00 -5.03
C LEU A 74 7.06 16.42 -3.71
N MET A 75 6.80 15.69 -2.62
CA MET A 75 7.41 15.94 -1.31
C MET A 75 8.87 15.46 -1.21
N GLY A 76 9.37 14.71 -2.20
CA GLY A 76 10.73 14.19 -2.20
C GLY A 76 10.97 13.06 -1.20
N TYR A 77 9.91 12.34 -0.79
CA TYR A 77 10.00 11.18 0.11
C TYR A 77 10.56 9.95 -0.61
N PHE A 78 10.29 9.81 -1.92
CA PHE A 78 10.99 8.85 -2.76
C PHE A 78 12.32 9.46 -3.22
N LYS A 79 13.35 9.32 -2.39
CA LYS A 79 14.74 9.62 -2.76
C LYS A 79 15.43 8.42 -3.41
#